data_AF-A0A644X8S9-F1
#
_entry.id   AF-A0A644X8S9-F1
#
_cell.length_a   1.000
_cell.length_b   1.000
_cell.length_c   1.000
_cell.angle_alpha   90.00
_cell.angle_beta   90.00
_cell.angle_gamma   90.00
#
_symmetry.space_group_name_H-M   'P 1'
#
loop_
_entity.id
_entity.type
_entity.pdbx_description
1 polymer ?
#
loop_
_entity_poly.entity_id
_entity_poly.type
_entity_poly.pdbx_seq_one_letter_code
_entity_poly.pdbx_strand_id
1 'polypeptide(L)'
;MNWKLPVLLFGIVVFTACGSSPKSDAEKVCDCGYEIIGLLNDNASEKDIEAKWDECDKIYGDFEAKYKENPDKLKEFNDAGEACSDKMEAEMDAAMEKWQTANEKE
;
A
#
# COMPACT_ATOMS: atom_id res chain seq x y z
N MET A 1 30.10 -4.22 -48.02
CA MET A 1 28.69 -4.04 -47.61
C MET A 1 28.63 -4.04 -46.09
N ASN A 2 28.01 -2.99 -45.53
CA ASN A 2 27.54 -2.80 -44.13
C ASN A 2 28.62 -2.84 -43.04
N TRP A 3 29.08 -1.73 -42.42
CA TRP A 3 28.40 -0.59 -41.76
C TRP A 3 27.35 -1.03 -40.73
N LYS A 4 27.63 -0.69 -39.45
CA LYS A 4 26.73 -0.38 -38.31
C LYS A 4 27.02 -1.34 -37.14
N LEU A 5 27.25 -0.93 -35.90
CA LEU A 5 27.37 0.36 -35.23
C LEU A 5 27.74 -0.03 -33.77
N PRO A 6 28.70 0.61 -33.08
CA PRO A 6 28.88 0.40 -31.65
C PRO A 6 27.79 1.18 -30.92
N VAL A 7 26.59 0.62 -30.83
CA VAL A 7 25.47 1.20 -30.07
C VAL A 7 25.67 0.86 -28.60
N LEU A 8 26.14 1.85 -27.85
CA LEU A 8 25.36 2.39 -26.74
C LEU A 8 24.59 1.33 -25.93
N LEU A 9 25.30 0.42 -25.29
CA LEU A 9 24.87 -0.03 -23.97
C LEU A 9 25.75 0.71 -22.98
N PHE A 10 25.50 2.03 -22.93
CA PHE A 10 25.71 2.78 -21.70
C PHE A 10 25.10 1.93 -20.61
N GLY A 11 25.97 1.55 -19.66
CA GLY A 11 25.54 0.91 -18.45
C GLY A 11 24.37 1.70 -17.89
N ILE A 12 23.17 1.14 -18.01
CA ILE A 12 22.19 1.29 -16.97
C ILE A 12 22.81 0.48 -15.84
N VAL A 13 23.69 1.18 -15.12
CA VAL A 13 24.16 0.81 -13.81
C VAL A 13 22.90 0.38 -13.10
N VAL A 14 22.87 -0.91 -12.80
CA VAL A 14 21.92 -1.51 -11.88
C VAL A 14 22.15 -0.80 -10.56
N PHE A 15 21.55 0.37 -10.40
CA PHE A 15 21.20 0.90 -9.10
C PHE A 15 20.01 0.05 -8.64
N THR A 16 20.30 -1.20 -8.27
CA THR A 16 19.61 -1.81 -7.14
C THR A 16 20.04 -1.05 -5.90
N ALA A 17 19.66 0.22 -5.83
CA ALA A 17 19.33 0.78 -4.54
C ALA A 17 18.22 -0.13 -4.01
N CYS A 18 18.38 -0.64 -2.80
CA CYS A 18 17.29 -1.13 -1.96
C CYS A 18 16.32 0.05 -1.66
N GLY A 19 15.79 0.69 -2.70
CA GLY A 19 14.76 1.70 -2.63
C GLY A 19 13.50 1.04 -3.12
N SER A 20 12.60 0.74 -2.20
CA SER A 20 11.27 0.23 -2.53
C SER A 20 10.61 1.10 -3.60
N SER A 21 10.02 0.44 -4.61
CA SER A 21 9.27 1.09 -5.67
C SER A 21 7.97 1.67 -5.11
N PRO A 22 7.41 2.73 -5.73
CA PRO A 22 6.11 3.27 -5.34
C PRO A 22 5.04 2.18 -5.23
N LYS A 23 5.01 1.25 -6.19
CA LYS A 23 4.11 0.10 -6.15
C LYS A 23 4.33 -0.83 -4.95
N SER A 24 5.58 -1.18 -4.62
CA SER A 24 5.87 -2.05 -3.47
C SER A 24 5.57 -1.37 -2.14
N ASP A 25 5.71 -0.05 -2.06
CA ASP A 25 5.32 0.70 -0.88
C ASP A 25 3.80 0.82 -0.74
N ALA A 26 3.07 0.97 -1.86
CA ALA A 26 1.61 0.89 -1.86
C ALA A 26 1.11 -0.50 -1.43
N GLU A 27 1.78 -1.57 -1.87
CA GLU A 27 1.51 -2.94 -1.41
C GLU A 27 1.66 -3.09 0.11
N LYS A 28 2.59 -2.39 0.76
CA LYS A 28 2.70 -2.43 2.24
C LYS A 28 1.55 -1.72 2.94
N VAL A 29 1.08 -0.59 2.41
CA VAL A 29 -0.10 0.11 2.94
C VAL A 29 -1.33 -0.79 2.79
N CYS A 30 -1.45 -1.42 1.63
CA CYS A 30 -2.47 -2.40 1.30
C CYS A 30 -2.47 -3.60 2.26
N ASP A 31 -1.30 -4.22 2.49
CA ASP A 31 -1.13 -5.32 3.45
C ASP A 31 -1.56 -4.90 4.86
N CYS A 32 -1.22 -3.67 5.28
CA CYS A 32 -1.67 -3.11 6.55
C CYS A 32 -3.21 -3.00 6.62
N GLY A 33 -3.86 -2.59 5.53
CA GLY A 33 -5.32 -2.61 5.39
C GLY A 33 -5.93 -4.00 5.57
N TYR A 34 -5.33 -5.03 4.96
CA TYR A 34 -5.78 -6.42 5.14
C TYR A 34 -5.59 -6.93 6.57
N GLU A 35 -4.57 -6.45 7.30
CA GLU A 35 -4.43 -6.76 8.72
C GLU A 35 -5.60 -6.21 9.54
N ILE A 36 -6.13 -5.03 9.20
CA ILE A 36 -7.33 -4.48 9.83
C ILE A 36 -8.55 -5.37 9.56
N ILE A 37 -8.72 -5.85 8.32
CA ILE A 37 -9.77 -6.83 7.97
C ILE A 37 -9.65 -8.08 8.83
N GLY A 38 -8.43 -8.56 9.06
CA GLY A 38 -8.15 -9.68 9.98
C GLY A 38 -8.64 -9.38 11.40
N LEU A 39 -8.23 -8.24 11.95
CA LEU A 39 -8.65 -7.81 13.30
C LEU A 39 -10.17 -7.69 13.44
N LEU A 40 -10.85 -7.11 12.44
CA LEU A 40 -12.30 -7.00 12.39
C LEU A 40 -12.95 -8.41 12.39
N ASN A 41 -12.43 -9.31 11.57
CA ASN A 41 -12.96 -10.68 11.46
C ASN A 41 -12.76 -11.52 12.71
N ASP A 42 -11.71 -11.24 13.47
CA ASP A 42 -11.36 -11.89 14.73
C ASP A 42 -12.09 -11.27 15.94
N ASN A 43 -12.92 -10.25 15.72
CA ASN A 43 -13.58 -9.47 16.78
C ASN A 43 -12.59 -8.87 17.78
N ALA A 44 -11.46 -8.34 17.28
CA ALA A 44 -10.50 -7.61 18.09
C ALA A 44 -11.15 -6.40 18.78
N SER A 45 -10.51 -5.88 19.82
CA SER A 45 -11.01 -4.70 20.51
C SER A 45 -10.97 -3.47 19.60
N GLU A 46 -11.90 -2.53 19.79
CA GLU A 46 -11.92 -1.25 19.05
C GLU A 46 -10.55 -0.55 19.12
N LYS A 47 -9.92 -0.58 20.31
CA LYS A 47 -8.60 -0.01 20.54
C LYS A 47 -7.51 -0.65 19.67
N ASP A 48 -7.54 -1.97 19.47
CA ASP A 48 -6.52 -2.64 18.65
C ASP A 48 -6.73 -2.34 17.16
N ILE A 49 -7.99 -2.22 16.73
CA ILE A 49 -8.36 -1.82 15.37
C ILE A 49 -7.93 -0.37 15.11
N GLU A 50 -8.24 0.55 16.02
CA GLU A 50 -7.81 1.96 15.96
C GLU A 50 -6.28 2.09 15.92
N ALA A 51 -5.57 1.36 16.80
CA ALA A 51 -4.11 1.36 16.81
C ALA A 51 -3.52 0.88 15.48
N LYS A 52 -4.18 -0.09 14.83
CA LYS A 52 -3.74 -0.58 13.52
C LYS A 52 -4.05 0.41 12.40
N TRP A 53 -5.20 1.07 12.45
CA TRP A 53 -5.53 2.18 11.54
C TRP A 53 -4.49 3.30 11.60
N ASP A 54 -4.13 3.75 12.82
CA ASP A 54 -3.12 4.78 13.03
C ASP A 54 -1.74 4.34 12.47
N GLU A 55 -1.39 3.06 12.61
CA GLU A 55 -0.17 2.50 12.03
C GLU A 55 -0.21 2.57 10.50
N CYS A 56 -1.31 2.14 9.87
CA CYS A 56 -1.45 2.17 8.42
C CYS A 56 -1.44 3.60 7.86
N ASP A 57 -2.12 4.54 8.51
CA ASP A 57 -2.12 5.97 8.14
C ASP A 57 -0.72 6.57 8.22
N LYS A 58 0.04 6.25 9.27
CA LYS A 58 1.43 6.68 9.39
C LYS A 58 2.30 6.12 8.27
N ILE A 59 2.15 4.84 7.92
CA ILE A 59 2.89 4.23 6.81
C ILE A 59 2.55 4.92 5.49
N TYR A 60 1.26 5.19 5.24
CA TYR A 60 0.83 5.95 4.07
C TYR A 60 1.47 7.35 4.04
N GLY A 61 1.39 8.10 5.14
CA GLY A 61 1.96 9.44 5.25
C GLY A 61 3.49 9.46 5.07
N ASP A 62 4.21 8.47 5.58
CA ASP A 62 5.65 8.33 5.40
C ASP A 62 6.01 8.12 3.92
N PHE A 63 5.22 7.32 3.18
CA PHE A 63 5.43 7.10 1.74
C PHE A 63 4.97 8.28 0.88
N GLU A 64 3.87 8.94 1.25
CA GLU A 64 3.43 10.17 0.58
C GLU A 64 4.51 11.26 0.72
N ALA A 65 5.04 11.46 1.94
CA ALA A 65 6.14 12.38 2.21
C ALA A 65 7.42 12.01 1.44
N LYS A 66 7.73 10.72 1.33
CA LYS A 66 8.85 10.21 0.52
C LYS A 66 8.73 10.57 -0.96
N TYR A 67 7.52 10.58 -1.52
CA TYR A 67 7.28 10.87 -2.93
C TYR A 67 6.80 12.29 -3.24
N LYS A 68 6.60 13.13 -2.23
CA LYS A 68 6.08 14.51 -2.35
C LYS A 68 6.80 15.37 -3.39
N GLU A 69 8.12 15.23 -3.52
CA GLU A 69 8.94 15.98 -4.49
C GLU A 69 8.98 15.33 -5.88
N ASN A 70 8.41 14.14 -6.04
CA ASN A 70 8.39 13.33 -7.27
C ASN A 70 6.94 13.00 -7.67
N PRO A 71 6.21 13.92 -8.34
CA PRO A 71 4.80 13.76 -8.63
C PRO A 71 4.46 12.50 -9.44
N ASP A 72 5.35 12.06 -10.34
CA ASP A 72 5.15 10.82 -11.11
C ASP A 72 5.19 9.58 -10.22
N LYS A 73 6.09 9.56 -9.22
CA LYS A 73 6.18 8.46 -8.25
C LYS A 73 5.04 8.49 -7.24
N LEU A 74 4.66 9.69 -6.81
CA LEU A 74 3.51 9.88 -5.93
C LEU A 74 2.23 9.39 -6.61
N LYS A 75 2.07 9.70 -7.90
CA LYS A 75 0.97 9.17 -8.71
C LYS A 75 1.03 7.64 -8.78
N GLU A 76 2.18 7.04 -9.09
CA GLU A 76 2.30 5.58 -9.16
C GLU A 76 1.99 4.90 -7.82
N PHE A 77 2.39 5.50 -6.69
CA PHE A 77 2.04 5.04 -5.35
C PHE A 77 0.53 5.12 -5.10
N ASN A 78 -0.10 6.27 -5.40
CA ASN A 78 -1.52 6.48 -5.20
C ASN A 78 -2.38 5.59 -6.12
N ASP A 79 -2.04 5.49 -7.40
CA ASP A 79 -2.74 4.63 -8.37
C ASP A 79 -2.67 3.15 -7.94
N ALA A 80 -1.52 2.70 -7.41
CA ALA A 80 -1.38 1.35 -6.87
C ALA A 80 -2.16 1.14 -5.56
N GLY A 81 -2.21 2.16 -4.69
CA GLY A 81 -2.99 2.16 -3.46
C GLY A 81 -4.49 2.11 -3.73
N GLU A 82 -5.00 2.92 -4.66
CA GLU A 82 -6.39 2.94 -5.10
C GLU A 82 -6.82 1.59 -5.67
N ALA A 83 -6.01 1.01 -6.56
CA ALA A 83 -6.30 -0.32 -7.11
C ALA A 83 -6.30 -1.45 -6.07
N CYS A 84 -5.60 -1.29 -4.95
CA CYS A 84 -5.75 -2.18 -3.80
C CYS A 84 -7.03 -1.88 -3.02
N SER A 85 -7.27 -0.62 -2.68
CA SER A 85 -8.44 -0.17 -1.92
C SER A 85 -9.74 -0.65 -2.57
N ASP A 86 -9.87 -0.52 -3.89
CA ASP A 86 -11.03 -0.98 -4.64
C ASP A 86 -11.30 -2.48 -4.49
N LYS A 87 -10.25 -3.29 -4.35
CA LYS A 87 -10.40 -4.74 -4.12
C LYS A 87 -10.77 -5.04 -2.69
N MET A 88 -10.24 -4.25 -1.77
CA MET A 88 -10.38 -4.42 -0.33
C MET A 88 -11.72 -3.90 0.18
N GLU A 89 -12.32 -2.90 -0.47
CA GLU A 89 -13.54 -2.20 -0.04
C GLU A 89 -14.65 -3.17 0.37
N ALA A 90 -15.01 -4.12 -0.51
CA ALA A 90 -16.06 -5.09 -0.22
C ALA A 90 -15.74 -6.04 0.95
N GLU A 91 -14.47 -6.41 1.13
CA GLU A 91 -14.04 -7.26 2.25
C GLU A 91 -14.02 -6.47 3.56
N MET A 92 -13.62 -5.21 3.50
CA MET A 92 -13.60 -4.28 4.63
C MET A 92 -15.01 -4.01 5.14
N ASP A 93 -15.95 -3.69 4.24
CA ASP A 93 -17.35 -3.45 4.57
C ASP A 93 -17.98 -4.67 5.24
N ALA A 94 -17.77 -5.86 4.67
CA ALA A 94 -18.28 -7.10 5.23
C ALA A 94 -17.67 -7.42 6.61
N ALA A 95 -16.37 -7.18 6.79
CA ALA A 95 -15.69 -7.39 8.06
C ALA A 95 -16.16 -6.38 9.13
N MET A 96 -16.38 -5.12 8.75
CA MET A 96 -16.88 -4.07 9.64
C MET A 96 -18.32 -4.34 10.08
N GLU A 97 -19.23 -4.69 9.16
CA GLU A 97 -20.61 -5.06 9.49
C GLU A 97 -20.65 -6.25 10.47
N LYS A 98 -19.82 -7.26 10.20
CA LYS A 98 -19.68 -8.43 11.08
C LYS A 98 -19.17 -8.04 12.47
N TRP A 99 -18.13 -7.23 12.55
CA TRP A 99 -17.55 -6.75 13.81
C TRP A 99 -18.57 -5.93 14.62
N GLN A 100 -19.28 -4.99 13.97
CA GLN A 100 -20.33 -4.20 14.61
C GLN A 100 -21.44 -5.10 15.16
N THR A 101 -21.91 -6.06 14.36
CA THR A 101 -22.95 -7.01 14.80
C THR A 101 -22.53 -7.87 15.99
N ALA A 102 -21.24 -8.19 16.10
CA ALA A 102 -20.68 -8.95 17.22
C ALA A 102 -20.56 -8.12 18.50
N ASN A 103 -20.21 -6.83 18.37
CA ASN A 103 -19.91 -5.95 19.51
C ASN A 103 -21.09 -5.06 19.96
N GLU A 104 -22.10 -4.81 19.12
CA GLU A 104 -23.35 -4.13 19.51
C GLU A 104 -24.26 -4.99 20.43
N LYS A 105 -23.91 -6.26 20.64
CA LYS A 105 -24.63 -7.20 21.50
C LYS A 105 -24.11 -7.23 22.95
N GLU A 106 -23.09 -6.45 23.27
CA GLU A 106 -22.62 -6.21 24.65
C GLU A 106 -23.22 -4.93 25.25
#